data_AF-A0A496B4Q0-F1
#
_entry.id   AF-A0A496B4Q0-F1
#
_cell.length_a   1.000
_cell.length_b   1.000
_cell.length_c   1.000
_cell.angle_alpha   90.00
_cell.angle_beta   90.00
_cell.angle_gamma   90.00
#
_symmetry.space_group_name_H-M   'P 1'
#
loop_
_entity.id
_entity.type
_entity.pdbx_description
1 polymer ?
#
loop_
_entity_poly.entity_id
_entity_poly.type
_entity_poly.pdbx_seq_one_letter_code
_entity_poly.pdbx_strand_id
1 'polypeptide(L)'
;MSNQRETTITRKLVDILEKMRHRWDIEVEVNAFTEGGDTLDALVIERGREPVGIEAKFATTTNATKLIKQAESRFVHELETEYRTVGNMLNNVMSIMYPDKFKRVAGRDIEKYLRATDNLHYKLVSRHGQFPQNGWAKGKVTDIANALYVGAMPTSHLEQAVDEMERSIDTAANLIADAVTEHPAIGSAIEEILHQAVFVTDEKISHQEMFARDKNVKIHVQTLRMAALIITDAFVFQSALAGKEELGLGTVRSLSRLISPLTGGSVDYADVIRDWNTILNVNYAPIFKDARELVEALATDDSLVKPILTIVCEAAKNLVDTGLAQIHELAGMVFQKLITDRRYIKANYTLPTSATLLSALVLPKLPEGKLPKIADFACGTGALLSGVYQRLLMLYEQQGEKNGRDIHRQMLEENIGGADVMPNATHLTAALLASTNADVKIGRTRILTAPYGKQEESQQKNTAFAVGSLELL
;
A
#
# COMPACT_ATOMS: atom_id res chain seq x y z
N MET A 1 27.33 36.69 0.18
CA MET A 1 26.02 37.13 -0.35
C MET A 1 25.27 36.04 -1.13
N SER A 2 25.92 35.14 -1.89
CA SER A 2 25.21 34.06 -2.65
C SER A 2 24.44 33.10 -1.73
N ASN A 3 25.09 32.59 -0.67
CA ASN A 3 24.50 31.59 0.24
C ASN A 3 23.19 32.08 0.88
N GLN A 4 23.17 33.32 1.41
CA GLN A 4 21.98 33.89 2.05
C GLN A 4 20.76 33.99 1.12
N ARG A 5 20.99 34.17 -0.19
CA ARG A 5 19.92 34.22 -1.18
C ARG A 5 19.42 32.82 -1.53
N GLU A 6 20.31 31.84 -1.65
CA GLU A 6 19.95 30.43 -1.84
C GLU A 6 19.08 29.95 -0.67
N THR A 7 19.52 30.20 0.57
CA THR A 7 18.74 29.95 1.79
C THR A 7 17.35 30.57 1.73
N THR A 8 17.24 31.84 1.31
CA THR A 8 15.93 32.52 1.21
C THR A 8 15.01 31.84 0.20
N ILE A 9 15.56 31.40 -0.94
CA ILE A 9 14.80 30.67 -1.97
C ILE A 9 14.40 29.29 -1.44
N THR A 10 15.30 28.57 -0.78
CA THR A 10 15.02 27.25 -0.20
C THR A 10 13.95 27.32 0.88
N ARG A 11 13.99 28.32 1.77
CA ARG A 11 12.90 28.54 2.75
C ARG A 11 11.56 28.74 2.06
N LYS A 12 11.51 29.53 0.98
CA LYS A 12 10.27 29.72 0.20
C LYS A 12 9.84 28.49 -0.59
N LEU A 13 10.78 27.64 -1.01
CA LEU A 13 10.48 26.35 -1.61
C LEU A 13 9.86 25.42 -0.57
N VAL A 14 10.43 25.35 0.62
CA VAL A 14 9.94 24.53 1.74
C VAL A 14 8.53 24.97 2.16
N ASP A 15 8.28 26.28 2.30
CA ASP A 15 6.93 26.83 2.58
C ASP A 15 5.87 26.34 1.56
N ILE A 16 6.27 26.08 0.31
CA ILE A 16 5.39 25.54 -0.73
C ILE A 16 5.23 24.03 -0.57
N LEU A 17 6.33 23.31 -0.35
CA LEU A 17 6.36 21.84 -0.23
C LEU A 17 5.55 21.35 0.96
N GLU A 18 5.70 22.00 2.13
CA GLU A 18 4.97 21.66 3.36
C GLU A 18 3.44 21.70 3.13
N LYS A 19 2.97 22.68 2.35
CA LYS A 19 1.54 22.79 1.99
C LYS A 19 1.06 21.75 0.98
N MET A 20 1.97 21.14 0.22
CA MET A 20 1.63 20.11 -0.78
C MET A 20 1.40 18.74 -0.14
N ARG A 21 1.78 18.54 1.13
CA ARG A 21 1.55 17.29 1.84
C ARG A 21 1.49 17.51 3.35
N HIS A 22 0.31 17.35 3.92
CA HIS A 22 0.02 17.59 5.33
C HIS A 22 0.83 16.75 6.34
N ARG A 23 1.50 15.68 5.87
CA ARG A 23 2.31 14.77 6.70
C ARG A 23 3.80 15.12 6.72
N TRP A 24 4.22 16.04 5.87
CA TRP A 24 5.61 16.47 5.86
C TRP A 24 5.87 17.43 7.00
N ASP A 25 6.90 17.09 7.77
CA ASP A 25 7.61 18.01 8.62
C ASP A 25 8.92 18.36 7.92
N ILE A 26 9.19 19.65 7.72
CA ILE A 26 10.36 20.09 6.96
C ILE A 26 11.15 21.12 7.77
N GLU A 27 12.33 20.71 8.22
CA GLU A 27 13.25 21.58 8.94
C GLU A 27 14.23 22.23 7.95
N VAL A 28 14.47 23.54 8.10
CA VAL A 28 15.34 24.32 7.21
C VAL A 28 16.62 24.70 7.94
N GLU A 29 17.77 24.66 7.26
CA GLU A 29 19.09 24.96 7.85
C GLU A 29 19.37 24.12 9.11
N VAL A 30 19.22 22.81 8.98
CA VAL A 30 19.25 21.86 10.10
C VAL A 30 20.57 21.09 10.16
N ASN A 31 21.14 20.96 11.37
CA ASN A 31 22.20 19.99 11.62
C ASN A 31 21.57 18.71 12.16
N ALA A 32 21.30 17.77 11.27
CA ALA A 32 20.51 16.59 11.58
C ALA A 32 21.33 15.37 12.05
N PHE A 33 22.66 15.52 12.19
CA PHE A 33 23.57 14.40 12.37
C PHE A 33 24.18 14.34 13.78
N THR A 34 24.33 13.13 14.32
CA THR A 34 24.85 12.88 15.69
C THR A 34 26.29 13.35 15.87
N GLU A 35 27.17 13.02 14.92
CA GLU A 35 28.55 13.48 14.89
C GLU A 35 29.04 13.69 13.45
N GLY A 36 29.62 14.86 13.22
CA GLY A 36 30.11 15.27 11.91
C GLY A 36 28.98 15.48 10.89
N GLY A 37 29.32 16.09 9.76
CA GLY A 37 28.35 16.47 8.73
C GLY A 37 27.97 17.95 8.84
N ASP A 38 27.99 18.66 7.72
CA ASP A 38 27.55 20.04 7.69
C ASP A 38 26.02 20.12 7.68
N THR A 39 25.52 21.28 8.07
CA THR A 39 24.11 21.67 7.98
C THR A 39 23.53 21.37 6.60
N LEU A 40 22.36 20.72 6.59
CA LEU A 40 21.53 20.53 5.40
C LEU A 40 20.74 21.81 5.11
N ASP A 41 20.51 22.12 3.84
CA ASP A 41 19.67 23.26 3.50
C ASP A 41 18.21 23.02 3.95
N ALA A 42 17.73 21.78 3.87
CA ALA A 42 16.53 21.32 4.58
C ALA A 42 16.52 19.79 4.79
N LEU A 43 15.66 19.30 5.69
CA LEU A 43 15.39 17.88 5.90
C LEU A 43 13.88 17.64 5.85
N VAL A 44 13.44 16.75 4.97
CA VAL A 44 12.03 16.34 4.86
C VAL A 44 11.82 15.06 5.63
N ILE A 45 10.86 15.08 6.56
CA ILE A 45 10.53 13.98 7.45
C ILE A 45 9.05 13.64 7.27
N GLU A 46 8.77 12.34 7.18
CA GLU A 46 7.42 11.81 7.25
C GLU A 46 7.45 10.55 8.11
N ARG A 47 6.52 10.44 9.07
CA ARG A 47 6.45 9.27 9.96
C ARG A 47 6.33 7.98 9.15
N GLY A 48 7.19 7.02 9.46
CA GLY A 48 7.25 5.72 8.79
C GLY A 48 7.94 5.74 7.43
N ARG A 49 8.60 6.84 7.05
CA ARG A 49 9.34 6.93 5.79
C ARG A 49 10.83 7.19 6.03
N GLU A 50 11.61 7.02 4.98
CA GLU A 50 12.99 7.47 5.00
C GLU A 50 13.03 9.00 4.92
N PRO A 51 13.86 9.65 5.73
CA PRO A 51 14.08 11.08 5.63
C PRO A 51 14.82 11.41 4.33
N VAL A 52 14.52 12.57 3.76
CA VAL A 52 15.18 13.04 2.53
C VAL A 52 15.78 14.41 2.80
N GLY A 53 17.11 14.49 2.74
CA GLY A 53 17.81 15.78 2.83
C GLY A 53 17.61 16.60 1.57
N ILE A 54 17.66 17.92 1.67
CA ILE A 54 17.64 18.84 0.52
C ILE A 54 18.93 19.64 0.54
N GLU A 55 19.56 19.73 -0.63
CA GLU A 55 20.73 20.56 -0.89
C GLU A 55 20.48 21.38 -2.16
N ALA A 56 20.63 22.69 -2.09
CA ALA A 56 20.24 23.58 -3.17
C ALA A 56 21.29 24.65 -3.49
N LYS A 57 21.56 24.84 -4.79
CA LYS A 57 22.50 25.88 -5.27
C LYS A 57 21.98 26.54 -6.55
N PHE A 58 22.57 27.67 -6.94
CA PHE A 58 22.35 28.22 -8.29
C PHE A 58 22.94 27.31 -9.37
N ALA A 59 22.23 27.21 -10.50
CA ALA A 59 22.61 26.38 -11.65
C ALA A 59 23.90 26.89 -12.31
N THR A 60 25.02 26.19 -12.05
CA THR A 60 26.29 26.33 -12.75
C THR A 60 26.94 24.96 -12.88
N THR A 61 27.80 24.74 -13.88
CA THR A 61 28.50 23.45 -14.05
C THR A 61 29.31 23.07 -12.81
N THR A 62 29.97 24.05 -12.18
CA THR A 62 30.71 23.84 -10.94
C THR A 62 29.80 23.44 -9.78
N ASN A 63 28.64 24.08 -9.63
CA ASN A 63 27.70 23.76 -8.55
C ASN A 63 27.02 22.40 -8.77
N ALA A 64 26.75 22.01 -10.02
CA ALA A 64 26.19 20.70 -10.33
C ALA A 64 27.09 19.57 -9.79
N THR A 65 28.40 19.65 -10.04
CA THR A 65 29.36 18.65 -9.52
C THR A 65 29.51 18.72 -8.00
N LYS A 66 29.47 19.93 -7.43
CA LYS A 66 29.57 20.12 -5.96
C LYS A 66 28.37 19.55 -5.22
N LEU A 67 27.15 19.77 -5.71
CA LEU A 67 25.92 19.28 -5.10
C LEU A 67 25.89 17.75 -5.00
N ILE A 68 26.32 17.05 -6.05
CA ILE A 68 26.35 15.57 -6.03
C ILE A 68 27.35 15.07 -4.98
N LYS A 69 28.57 15.64 -4.94
CA LYS A 69 29.57 15.28 -3.94
C LYS A 69 29.13 15.62 -2.51
N GLN A 70 28.45 16.75 -2.35
CA GLN A 70 27.88 17.17 -1.06
C GLN A 70 26.81 16.18 -0.61
N ALA A 71 25.87 15.82 -1.48
CA ALA A 71 24.85 14.80 -1.21
C ALA A 71 25.48 13.45 -0.82
N GLU A 72 26.45 12.95 -1.60
CA GLU A 72 27.14 11.68 -1.33
C GLU A 72 27.87 11.68 0.02
N SER A 73 28.46 12.81 0.41
CA SER A 73 29.12 12.96 1.72
C SER A 73 28.14 12.88 2.90
N ARG A 74 26.83 13.08 2.71
CA ARG A 74 25.85 12.97 3.81
C ARG A 74 25.54 11.54 4.21
N PHE A 75 25.73 10.57 3.30
CA PHE A 75 25.32 9.19 3.50
C PHE A 75 26.17 8.40 4.51
N VAL A 76 27.22 8.98 5.06
CA VAL A 76 28.09 8.35 6.06
C VAL A 76 27.75 8.75 7.49
N HIS A 77 26.83 9.70 7.67
CA HIS A 77 26.45 10.24 8.97
C HIS A 77 25.15 9.62 9.48
N GLU A 78 25.12 9.33 10.78
CA GLU A 78 23.91 8.93 11.49
C GLU A 78 23.08 10.16 11.85
N LEU A 79 21.77 10.02 11.73
CA LEU A 79 20.80 11.04 12.10
C LEU A 79 20.59 11.06 13.62
N GLU A 80 20.33 12.24 14.16
CA GLU A 80 19.95 12.41 15.56
C GLU A 80 18.73 11.56 15.92
N THR A 81 18.77 10.98 17.12
CA THR A 81 17.73 10.04 17.59
C THR A 81 16.34 10.66 17.71
N GLU A 82 16.25 12.00 17.75
CA GLU A 82 14.99 12.75 17.83
C GLU A 82 14.14 12.62 16.56
N TYR A 83 14.74 12.34 15.40
CA TYR A 83 14.02 12.26 14.14
C TYR A 83 13.17 10.98 13.97
N ARG A 84 13.35 9.97 14.84
CA ARG A 84 12.50 8.76 14.94
C ARG A 84 12.10 8.16 13.57
N THR A 85 13.07 8.06 12.67
CA THR A 85 12.89 7.56 11.30
C THR A 85 13.01 6.05 11.22
N VAL A 86 12.59 5.47 10.08
CA VAL A 86 12.67 4.02 9.81
C VAL A 86 14.11 3.47 9.90
N GLY A 87 15.11 4.31 9.68
CA GLY A 87 16.52 3.99 9.90
C GLY A 87 17.26 5.14 10.56
N ASN A 88 18.50 4.90 10.99
CA ASN A 88 19.38 5.91 11.60
C ASN A 88 20.31 6.61 10.61
N MET A 89 20.24 6.28 9.31
CA MET A 89 21.11 6.87 8.28
C MET A 89 20.31 7.73 7.32
N LEU A 90 20.91 8.82 6.83
CA LEU A 90 20.38 9.52 5.67
C LEU A 90 20.73 8.74 4.39
N ASN A 91 19.73 8.15 3.74
CA ASN A 91 19.93 7.36 2.52
C ASN A 91 19.71 8.15 1.23
N ASN A 92 18.98 9.27 1.31
CA ASN A 92 18.50 10.03 0.16
C ASN A 92 18.70 11.53 0.35
N VAL A 93 19.21 12.20 -0.69
CA VAL A 93 19.33 13.65 -0.76
C VAL A 93 18.78 14.14 -2.10
N MET A 94 17.84 15.07 -2.02
CA MET A 94 17.32 15.83 -3.15
C MET A 94 18.22 17.04 -3.43
N SER A 95 19.00 16.94 -4.50
CA SER A 95 19.81 18.05 -4.99
C SER A 95 18.99 18.92 -5.93
N ILE A 96 18.97 20.24 -5.72
CA ILE A 96 18.16 21.19 -6.48
C ILE A 96 19.06 22.31 -7.03
N MET A 97 18.90 22.64 -8.31
CA MET A 97 19.53 23.81 -8.91
C MET A 97 18.52 24.87 -9.32
N TYR A 98 18.68 26.06 -8.73
CA TYR A 98 17.88 27.24 -9.06
C TYR A 98 18.43 27.92 -10.33
N PRO A 99 17.57 28.23 -11.33
CA PRO A 99 17.93 29.07 -12.46
C PRO A 99 18.51 30.43 -12.04
N ASP A 100 19.46 30.95 -12.83
CA ASP A 100 20.10 32.25 -12.58
C ASP A 100 19.11 33.42 -12.43
N LYS A 101 17.91 33.31 -13.03
CA LYS A 101 16.86 34.33 -12.89
C LYS A 101 16.47 34.57 -11.43
N PHE A 102 16.54 33.56 -10.56
CA PHE A 102 16.28 33.71 -9.11
C PHE A 102 17.27 34.66 -8.41
N LYS A 103 18.46 34.91 -8.98
CA LYS A 103 19.42 35.92 -8.49
C LYS A 103 18.91 37.35 -8.63
N ARG A 104 17.86 37.59 -9.41
CA ARG A 104 17.32 38.93 -9.69
C ARG A 104 15.87 39.15 -9.23
N VAL A 105 15.11 38.08 -8.96
CA VAL A 105 13.71 38.16 -8.49
C VAL A 105 13.64 38.85 -7.11
N ALA A 106 12.74 39.82 -6.92
CA ALA A 106 12.58 40.46 -5.62
C ALA A 106 12.09 39.45 -4.57
N GLY A 107 12.51 39.59 -3.31
CA GLY A 107 12.21 38.61 -2.24
C GLY A 107 10.73 38.24 -2.11
N ARG A 108 9.84 39.26 -2.19
CA ARG A 108 8.38 39.09 -2.14
C ARG A 108 7.78 38.30 -3.31
N ASP A 109 8.49 38.25 -4.44
CA ASP A 109 8.03 37.63 -5.68
C ASP A 109 8.62 36.22 -5.89
N ILE A 110 9.51 35.75 -5.00
CA ILE A 110 10.16 34.44 -5.09
C ILE A 110 9.15 33.31 -5.10
N GLU A 111 8.18 33.33 -4.17
CA GLU A 111 7.17 32.27 -4.08
C GLU A 111 6.32 32.18 -5.35
N LYS A 112 5.83 33.33 -5.83
CA LYS A 112 5.08 33.41 -7.10
C LYS A 112 5.90 32.85 -8.26
N TYR A 113 7.21 33.15 -8.29
CA TYR A 113 8.09 32.66 -9.34
C TYR A 113 8.39 31.16 -9.21
N LEU A 114 8.56 30.62 -7.99
CA LEU A 114 8.69 29.19 -7.72
C LEU A 114 7.46 28.40 -8.20
N ARG A 115 6.26 28.92 -7.94
CA ARG A 115 5.00 28.28 -8.38
C ARG A 115 4.82 28.27 -9.90
N ALA A 116 5.37 29.28 -10.59
CA ALA A 116 5.19 29.45 -12.03
C ALA A 116 6.28 28.77 -12.88
N THR A 117 7.49 28.56 -12.34
CA THR A 117 8.62 28.03 -13.10
C THR A 117 8.53 26.51 -13.31
N ASP A 118 8.93 26.06 -14.51
CA ASP A 118 9.12 24.65 -14.89
C ASP A 118 10.60 24.32 -15.17
N ASN A 119 11.49 25.23 -14.79
CA ASN A 119 12.92 25.17 -15.08
C ASN A 119 13.78 24.90 -13.83
N LEU A 120 13.22 24.34 -12.77
CA LEU A 120 14.04 23.84 -11.66
C LEU A 120 14.74 22.57 -12.12
N HIS A 121 16.05 22.47 -11.90
CA HIS A 121 16.76 21.23 -12.16
C HIS A 121 16.89 20.47 -10.86
N TYR A 122 16.62 19.17 -10.85
CA TYR A 122 16.69 18.37 -9.64
C TYR A 122 17.26 16.98 -9.91
N LYS A 123 17.83 16.39 -8.86
CA LYS A 123 18.41 15.06 -8.88
C LYS A 123 18.26 14.43 -7.50
N LEU A 124 17.60 13.28 -7.45
CA LEU A 124 17.55 12.45 -6.25
C LEU A 124 18.81 11.60 -6.22
N VAL A 125 19.67 11.84 -5.24
CA VAL A 125 20.90 11.08 -5.00
C VAL A 125 20.62 10.14 -3.84
N SER A 126 20.90 8.86 -4.00
CA SER A 126 20.74 7.85 -2.95
C SER A 126 22.00 7.00 -2.81
N ARG A 127 22.11 6.25 -1.69
CA ARG A 127 23.18 5.25 -1.51
C ARG A 127 23.20 4.17 -2.59
N HIS A 128 22.06 3.88 -3.21
CA HIS A 128 21.89 2.80 -4.18
C HIS A 128 21.90 3.28 -5.64
N GLY A 129 22.05 4.58 -5.88
CA GLY A 129 22.05 5.16 -7.22
C GLY A 129 21.48 6.56 -7.27
N GLN A 130 21.27 7.09 -8.48
CA GLN A 130 20.82 8.46 -8.68
C GLN A 130 19.71 8.51 -9.72
N PHE A 131 18.71 9.36 -9.52
CA PHE A 131 17.68 9.68 -10.50
C PHE A 131 17.69 11.18 -10.84
N PRO A 132 17.77 11.55 -12.14
CA PRO A 132 18.08 10.66 -13.25
C PRO A 132 19.53 10.14 -13.16
N GLN A 133 19.81 8.98 -13.74
CA GLN A 133 21.16 8.42 -13.73
C GLN A 133 22.16 9.39 -14.38
N ASN A 134 21.77 9.95 -15.53
CA ASN A 134 22.56 10.92 -16.29
C ASN A 134 21.92 12.31 -16.26
N GLY A 135 22.76 13.34 -16.13
CA GLY A 135 22.30 14.73 -16.12
C GLY A 135 21.41 15.07 -14.92
N TRP A 136 20.45 15.96 -15.15
CA TRP A 136 19.49 16.48 -14.17
C TRP A 136 18.09 16.47 -14.77
N ALA A 137 17.09 16.11 -13.97
CA ALA A 137 15.71 16.28 -14.37
C ALA A 137 15.37 17.77 -14.33
N LYS A 138 14.43 18.20 -15.18
CA LYS A 138 13.95 19.58 -15.23
C LYS A 138 12.43 19.58 -15.02
N GLY A 139 11.94 20.42 -14.13
CA GLY A 139 10.52 20.50 -13.82
C GLY A 139 10.11 21.61 -12.86
N LYS A 140 8.89 21.46 -12.34
CA LYS A 140 8.23 22.35 -11.38
C LYS A 140 8.47 21.89 -9.94
N VAL A 141 8.03 22.70 -8.98
CA VAL A 141 8.03 22.32 -7.54
C VAL A 141 7.23 21.03 -7.29
N THR A 142 6.13 20.81 -8.02
CA THR A 142 5.34 19.56 -7.92
C THR A 142 6.14 18.33 -8.37
N ASP A 143 7.06 18.47 -9.32
CA ASP A 143 7.89 17.36 -9.78
C ASP A 143 8.97 17.01 -8.74
N ILE A 144 9.49 18.03 -8.05
CA ILE A 144 10.38 17.85 -6.90
C ILE A 144 9.62 17.18 -5.74
N ALA A 145 8.39 17.62 -5.46
CA ALA A 145 7.54 17.01 -4.44
C ALA A 145 7.29 15.50 -4.73
N ASN A 146 7.01 15.15 -5.99
CA ASN A 146 6.90 13.74 -6.42
C ASN A 146 8.20 12.97 -6.17
N ALA A 147 9.35 13.54 -6.52
CA ALA A 147 10.63 12.88 -6.37
C ALA A 147 11.05 12.74 -4.89
N LEU A 148 10.68 13.69 -4.03
CA LEU A 148 10.82 13.58 -2.57
C LEU A 148 9.96 12.43 -2.03
N TYR A 149 8.70 12.37 -2.44
CA TYR A 149 7.79 11.28 -2.04
C TYR A 149 8.33 9.89 -2.42
N VAL A 150 8.84 9.75 -3.64
CA VAL A 150 9.44 8.50 -4.13
C VAL A 150 10.74 8.19 -3.38
N GLY A 151 11.60 9.19 -3.18
CA GLY A 151 12.87 9.03 -2.47
C GLY A 151 12.72 8.69 -0.98
N ALA A 152 11.57 8.98 -0.40
CA ALA A 152 11.26 8.64 0.99
C ALA A 152 10.78 7.18 1.19
N MET A 153 10.64 6.39 0.11
CA MET A 153 10.18 5.00 0.19
C MET A 153 11.25 4.08 0.81
N PRO A 154 10.97 3.38 1.93
CA PRO A 154 11.92 2.49 2.58
C PRO A 154 12.03 1.15 1.85
N THR A 155 12.63 1.16 0.66
CA THR A 155 12.58 0.06 -0.32
C THR A 155 13.19 -1.23 0.23
N SER A 156 14.35 -1.17 0.90
CA SER A 156 15.03 -2.33 1.47
C SER A 156 14.24 -3.00 2.60
N HIS A 157 13.70 -2.19 3.52
CA HIS A 157 12.89 -2.68 4.62
C HIS A 157 11.56 -3.26 4.12
N LEU A 158 10.96 -2.65 3.09
CA LEU A 158 9.77 -3.18 2.42
C LEU A 158 10.04 -4.57 1.82
N GLU A 159 11.18 -4.75 1.14
CA GLU A 159 11.56 -6.04 0.57
C GLU A 159 11.72 -7.12 1.65
N GLN A 160 12.41 -6.81 2.75
CA GLN A 160 12.55 -7.73 3.86
C GLN A 160 11.19 -8.11 4.48
N ALA A 161 10.31 -7.12 4.70
CA ALA A 161 8.99 -7.36 5.27
C ALA A 161 8.11 -8.24 4.35
N VAL A 162 8.21 -8.06 3.03
CA VAL A 162 7.54 -8.92 2.05
C VAL A 162 8.04 -10.36 2.14
N ASP A 163 9.36 -10.56 2.18
CA ASP A 163 9.96 -11.89 2.24
C ASP A 163 9.60 -12.64 3.53
N GLU A 164 9.58 -11.94 4.68
CA GLU A 164 9.17 -12.51 5.96
C GLU A 164 7.69 -12.89 5.96
N MET A 165 6.83 -12.01 5.45
CA MET A 165 5.40 -12.28 5.33
C MET A 165 5.10 -13.42 4.37
N GLU A 166 5.84 -13.52 3.24
CA GLU A 166 5.72 -14.63 2.29
C GLU A 166 5.94 -15.98 2.98
N ARG A 167 7.01 -16.09 3.78
CA ARG A 167 7.33 -17.33 4.51
C ARG A 167 6.25 -17.71 5.51
N SER A 168 5.68 -16.73 6.22
CA SER A 168 4.60 -17.00 7.19
C SER A 168 3.32 -17.45 6.49
N ILE A 169 2.96 -16.84 5.36
CA ILE A 169 1.81 -17.26 4.54
C ILE A 169 2.01 -18.67 4.00
N ASP A 170 3.21 -18.99 3.50
CA ASP A 170 3.52 -20.34 3.02
C ASP A 170 3.42 -21.38 4.13
N THR A 171 3.92 -21.04 5.33
CA THR A 171 3.83 -21.92 6.50
C THR A 171 2.37 -22.14 6.90
N ALA A 172 1.57 -21.08 6.98
CA ALA A 172 0.14 -21.17 7.28
C ALA A 172 -0.61 -21.98 6.22
N ALA A 173 -0.33 -21.77 4.93
CA ALA A 173 -0.96 -22.51 3.84
C ALA A 173 -0.67 -24.02 3.89
N ASN A 174 0.56 -24.41 4.27
CA ASN A 174 0.90 -25.82 4.47
C ASN A 174 0.13 -26.43 5.65
N LEU A 175 0.01 -25.72 6.77
CA LEU A 175 -0.80 -26.18 7.90
C LEU A 175 -2.29 -26.31 7.53
N ILE A 176 -2.81 -25.37 6.73
CA ILE A 176 -4.17 -25.48 6.19
C ILE A 176 -4.28 -26.70 5.27
N ALA A 177 -3.25 -27.01 4.46
CA ALA A 177 -3.28 -28.17 3.56
C ALA A 177 -3.33 -29.49 4.33
N ASP A 178 -2.55 -29.58 5.42
CA ASP A 178 -2.60 -30.72 6.34
C ASP A 178 -3.99 -30.84 6.97
N ALA A 179 -4.56 -29.72 7.45
CA ALA A 179 -5.91 -29.65 7.99
C ALA A 179 -6.99 -30.09 6.99
N VAL A 180 -6.88 -29.68 5.72
CA VAL A 180 -7.80 -30.06 4.65
C VAL A 180 -7.69 -31.56 4.32
N THR A 181 -6.49 -32.13 4.44
CA THR A 181 -6.28 -33.57 4.23
C THR A 181 -6.95 -34.40 5.33
N GLU A 182 -6.88 -33.94 6.57
CA GLU A 182 -7.54 -34.59 7.72
C GLU A 182 -9.05 -34.32 7.76
N HIS A 183 -9.46 -33.11 7.38
CA HIS A 183 -10.84 -32.61 7.42
C HIS A 183 -11.24 -31.96 6.08
N PRO A 184 -11.66 -32.74 5.06
CA PRO A 184 -12.02 -32.21 3.73
C PRO A 184 -13.16 -31.19 3.70
N ALA A 185 -13.96 -31.12 4.77
CA ALA A 185 -14.99 -30.09 4.94
C ALA A 185 -14.39 -28.67 4.99
N ILE A 186 -13.20 -28.51 5.58
CA ILE A 186 -12.48 -27.23 5.62
C ILE A 186 -12.18 -26.76 4.20
N GLY A 187 -11.65 -27.65 3.36
CA GLY A 187 -11.34 -27.33 1.96
C GLY A 187 -12.59 -26.95 1.18
N SER A 188 -13.70 -27.67 1.40
CA SER A 188 -14.98 -27.39 0.74
C SER A 188 -15.54 -26.01 1.14
N ALA A 189 -15.43 -25.64 2.42
CA ALA A 189 -15.82 -24.31 2.90
C ALA A 189 -14.93 -23.20 2.31
N ILE A 190 -13.61 -23.43 2.22
CA ILE A 190 -12.69 -22.49 1.57
C ILE A 190 -13.03 -22.32 0.08
N GLU A 191 -13.39 -23.39 -0.62
CA GLU A 191 -13.84 -23.31 -2.02
C GLU A 191 -15.10 -22.46 -2.17
N GLU A 192 -16.06 -22.60 -1.26
CA GLU A 192 -17.30 -21.81 -1.26
C GLU A 192 -17.02 -20.33 -1.00
N ILE A 193 -16.19 -20.02 0.00
CA ILE A 193 -15.86 -18.64 0.39
C ILE A 193 -15.04 -17.94 -0.69
N LEU A 194 -14.01 -18.61 -1.23
CA LEU A 194 -13.09 -18.01 -2.21
C LEU A 194 -13.56 -18.16 -3.66
N HIS A 195 -14.57 -19.01 -3.91
CA HIS A 195 -15.00 -19.42 -5.25
C HIS A 195 -13.83 -19.94 -6.12
N GLN A 196 -12.90 -20.67 -5.49
CA GLN A 196 -11.70 -21.22 -6.13
C GLN A 196 -11.50 -22.65 -5.69
N ALA A 197 -11.20 -23.55 -6.64
CA ALA A 197 -10.94 -24.94 -6.32
C ALA A 197 -9.73 -25.10 -5.38
N VAL A 198 -9.92 -25.87 -4.32
CA VAL A 198 -8.91 -26.38 -3.40
C VAL A 198 -8.53 -27.79 -3.81
N PHE A 199 -9.48 -28.60 -4.32
CA PHE A 199 -9.22 -29.97 -4.73
C PHE A 199 -8.99 -30.07 -6.24
N VAL A 200 -7.95 -30.79 -6.64
CA VAL A 200 -7.70 -31.09 -8.05
C VAL A 200 -8.38 -32.41 -8.41
N THR A 201 -9.48 -32.33 -9.16
CA THR A 201 -10.20 -33.52 -9.65
C THR A 201 -10.62 -33.33 -11.11
N ASP A 202 -10.43 -34.38 -11.92
CA ASP A 202 -10.98 -34.48 -13.28
C ASP A 202 -12.41 -35.07 -13.27
N GLU A 203 -12.89 -35.56 -12.12
CA GLU A 203 -14.18 -36.23 -11.95
C GLU A 203 -15.15 -35.43 -11.08
N LYS A 204 -16.44 -35.42 -11.44
CA LYS A 204 -17.53 -34.87 -10.61
C LYS A 204 -17.96 -35.88 -9.54
N ILE A 205 -17.14 -36.07 -8.52
CA ILE A 205 -17.44 -36.88 -7.33
C ILE A 205 -17.40 -36.00 -6.08
N SER A 206 -18.08 -36.41 -5.00
CA SER A 206 -18.02 -35.64 -3.75
C SER A 206 -16.62 -35.72 -3.12
N HIS A 207 -16.18 -34.68 -2.40
CA HIS A 207 -14.86 -34.69 -1.77
C HIS A 207 -14.72 -35.83 -0.75
N GLN A 208 -15.78 -36.17 -0.03
CA GLN A 208 -15.77 -37.33 0.88
C GLN A 208 -15.50 -38.65 0.15
N GLU A 209 -16.14 -38.87 -1.00
CA GLU A 209 -15.90 -40.06 -1.83
C GLU A 209 -14.51 -40.05 -2.46
N MET A 210 -13.98 -38.87 -2.82
CA MET A 210 -12.63 -38.71 -3.36
C MET A 210 -11.56 -39.13 -2.34
N PHE A 211 -11.61 -38.60 -1.11
CA PHE A 211 -10.69 -38.98 -0.03
C PHE A 211 -10.86 -40.43 0.44
N ALA A 212 -12.06 -41.02 0.27
CA ALA A 212 -12.27 -42.44 0.51
C ALA A 212 -11.60 -43.34 -0.53
N ARG A 213 -11.42 -42.87 -1.78
CA ARG A 213 -10.84 -43.62 -2.90
C ARG A 213 -9.33 -43.44 -3.02
N ASP A 214 -8.84 -42.22 -2.83
CA ASP A 214 -7.43 -41.88 -2.89
C ASP A 214 -7.06 -41.01 -1.68
N LYS A 215 -6.09 -41.48 -0.89
CA LYS A 215 -5.57 -40.71 0.25
C LYS A 215 -4.58 -39.61 -0.17
N ASN A 216 -4.13 -39.61 -1.43
CA ASN A 216 -3.17 -38.65 -1.99
C ASN A 216 -3.88 -37.63 -2.92
N VAL A 217 -5.04 -37.13 -2.50
CA VAL A 217 -5.73 -36.05 -3.22
C VAL A 217 -4.80 -34.86 -3.37
N LYS A 218 -4.64 -34.39 -4.60
CA LYS A 218 -3.84 -33.19 -4.87
C LYS A 218 -4.59 -31.94 -4.42
N ILE A 219 -3.97 -31.19 -3.53
CA ILE A 219 -4.48 -29.92 -3.02
C ILE A 219 -3.86 -28.75 -3.80
N HIS A 220 -4.69 -27.80 -4.20
CA HIS A 220 -4.28 -26.56 -4.84
C HIS A 220 -3.79 -25.57 -3.77
N VAL A 221 -2.54 -25.75 -3.32
CA VAL A 221 -1.91 -24.97 -2.24
C VAL A 221 -2.04 -23.45 -2.46
N GLN A 222 -2.06 -22.99 -3.71
CA GLN A 222 -2.27 -21.59 -4.05
C GLN A 222 -3.59 -21.02 -3.47
N THR A 223 -4.68 -21.78 -3.48
CA THR A 223 -5.97 -21.33 -2.93
C THR A 223 -5.88 -21.17 -1.40
N LEU A 224 -5.10 -22.04 -0.75
CA LEU A 224 -4.86 -21.97 0.69
C LEU A 224 -3.93 -20.82 1.07
N ARG A 225 -2.95 -20.50 0.22
CA ARG A 225 -2.14 -19.28 0.35
C ARG A 225 -3.01 -18.03 0.27
N MET A 226 -3.99 -18.00 -0.63
CA MET A 226 -4.96 -16.90 -0.71
C MET A 226 -5.81 -16.77 0.56
N ALA A 227 -6.28 -17.89 1.13
CA ALA A 227 -6.99 -17.88 2.40
C ALA A 227 -6.12 -17.29 3.53
N ALA A 228 -4.88 -17.79 3.68
CA ALA A 228 -3.94 -17.28 4.67
C ALA A 228 -3.63 -15.78 4.47
N LEU A 229 -3.50 -15.34 3.21
CA LEU A 229 -3.28 -13.95 2.85
C LEU A 229 -4.43 -13.04 3.28
N ILE A 230 -5.69 -13.43 2.99
CA ILE A 230 -6.90 -12.67 3.37
C ILE A 230 -7.01 -12.55 4.90
N ILE A 231 -6.74 -13.64 5.63
CA ILE A 231 -6.73 -13.62 7.10
C ILE A 231 -5.63 -12.67 7.63
N THR A 232 -4.43 -12.73 7.04
CA THR A 232 -3.32 -11.86 7.43
C THR A 232 -3.65 -10.38 7.17
N ASP A 233 -4.27 -10.08 6.03
CA ASP A 233 -4.73 -8.73 5.67
C ASP A 233 -5.73 -8.17 6.69
N ALA A 234 -6.72 -8.96 7.08
CA ALA A 234 -7.68 -8.58 8.12
C ALA A 234 -6.99 -8.24 9.45
N PHE A 235 -5.94 -8.97 9.85
CA PHE A 235 -5.15 -8.62 11.04
C PHE A 235 -4.38 -7.31 10.88
N VAL A 236 -3.77 -7.07 9.72
CA VAL A 236 -3.09 -5.80 9.45
C VAL A 236 -4.08 -4.63 9.55
N PHE A 237 -5.30 -4.78 9.01
CA PHE A 237 -6.37 -3.78 9.17
C PHE A 237 -6.85 -3.63 10.60
N GLN A 238 -7.00 -4.72 11.33
CA GLN A 238 -7.39 -4.67 12.73
C GLN A 238 -6.43 -3.76 13.52
N SER A 239 -5.12 -3.82 13.24
CA SER A 239 -4.15 -2.92 13.87
C SER A 239 -4.44 -1.44 13.61
N ALA A 240 -4.83 -1.10 12.38
CA ALA A 240 -5.18 0.28 12.01
C ALA A 240 -6.52 0.76 12.59
N LEU A 241 -7.39 -0.17 13.02
CA LEU A 241 -8.74 0.11 13.52
C LEU A 241 -8.85 0.02 15.05
N ALA A 242 -7.99 -0.77 15.69
CA ALA A 242 -8.04 -1.07 17.12
C ALA A 242 -8.04 0.20 17.98
N GLY A 243 -8.99 0.27 18.93
CA GLY A 243 -9.06 1.35 19.91
C GLY A 243 -9.65 2.67 19.40
N LYS A 244 -10.15 2.75 18.15
CA LYS A 244 -10.78 3.96 17.60
C LYS A 244 -12.21 4.14 18.11
N GLU A 245 -12.36 4.83 19.24
CA GLU A 245 -13.65 5.12 19.86
C GLU A 245 -14.59 5.88 18.92
N GLU A 246 -14.07 6.83 18.14
CA GLU A 246 -14.83 7.63 17.18
C GLU A 246 -15.49 6.80 16.07
N LEU A 247 -14.95 5.60 15.79
CA LEU A 247 -15.53 4.66 14.84
C LEU A 247 -16.48 3.67 15.49
N GLY A 248 -16.54 3.61 16.83
CA GLY A 248 -17.24 2.58 17.60
C GLY A 248 -16.38 1.33 17.84
N LEU A 249 -15.04 1.43 17.69
CA LEU A 249 -14.09 0.32 17.73
C LEU A 249 -13.18 0.34 18.96
N GLY A 250 -13.58 1.05 20.02
CA GLY A 250 -12.79 1.17 21.27
C GLY A 250 -12.50 -0.16 21.96
N THR A 251 -13.35 -1.17 21.75
CA THR A 251 -13.20 -2.52 22.34
C THR A 251 -12.35 -3.47 21.49
N VAL A 252 -12.07 -3.12 20.22
CA VAL A 252 -11.26 -3.95 19.32
C VAL A 252 -9.83 -3.99 19.83
N ARG A 253 -9.30 -5.19 20.07
CA ARG A 253 -7.93 -5.36 20.57
C ARG A 253 -6.92 -5.06 19.47
N SER A 254 -5.77 -4.52 19.87
CA SER A 254 -4.60 -4.45 19.00
C SER A 254 -3.94 -5.83 18.88
N LEU A 255 -3.12 -6.03 17.84
CA LEU A 255 -2.41 -7.31 17.64
C LEU A 255 -1.51 -7.67 18.83
N SER A 256 -0.87 -6.67 19.47
CA SER A 256 -0.08 -6.86 20.69
C SER A 256 -0.92 -7.29 21.92
N ARG A 257 -2.23 -7.03 21.94
CA ARG A 257 -3.13 -7.54 22.98
C ARG A 257 -3.63 -8.94 22.66
N LEU A 258 -3.82 -9.25 21.37
CA LEU A 258 -4.17 -10.61 20.91
C LEU A 258 -3.05 -11.60 21.16
N ILE A 259 -1.81 -11.24 20.82
CA ILE A 259 -0.61 -12.04 21.07
C ILE A 259 0.11 -11.42 22.26
N SER A 260 -0.17 -11.92 23.46
CA SER A 260 0.45 -11.42 24.69
C SER A 260 0.91 -12.58 25.58
N PRO A 261 1.82 -12.32 26.54
CA PRO A 261 2.17 -13.32 27.55
C PRO A 261 0.95 -13.84 28.33
N LEU A 262 -0.11 -13.02 28.47
CA LEU A 262 -1.36 -13.40 29.13
C LEU A 262 -2.16 -14.43 28.32
N THR A 263 -2.00 -14.45 26.99
CA THR A 263 -2.59 -15.47 26.11
C THR A 263 -1.63 -16.65 25.85
N GLY A 264 -0.53 -16.73 26.62
CA GLY A 264 0.52 -17.74 26.40
C GLY A 264 1.28 -17.55 25.09
N GLY A 265 1.26 -16.35 24.50
CA GLY A 265 1.86 -16.07 23.19
C GLY A 265 1.08 -16.67 22.02
N SER A 266 -0.23 -16.88 22.18
CA SER A 266 -1.06 -17.53 21.16
C SER A 266 -2.36 -16.76 20.93
N VAL A 267 -2.92 -16.92 19.73
CA VAL A 267 -4.17 -16.25 19.34
C VAL A 267 -5.35 -17.16 19.58
N ASP A 268 -6.34 -16.68 20.34
CA ASP A 268 -7.59 -17.38 20.58
C ASP A 268 -8.64 -17.02 19.51
N TYR A 269 -9.25 -18.06 18.92
CA TYR A 269 -10.29 -17.95 17.91
C TYR A 269 -11.47 -17.07 18.35
N ALA A 270 -12.01 -17.28 19.56
CA ALA A 270 -13.19 -16.57 20.05
C ALA A 270 -12.93 -15.06 20.14
N ASP A 271 -11.70 -14.73 20.49
CA ASP A 271 -11.18 -13.38 20.60
C ASP A 271 -11.07 -12.71 19.23
N VAL A 272 -10.61 -13.41 18.20
CA VAL A 272 -10.57 -12.90 16.81
C VAL A 272 -11.97 -12.65 16.28
N ILE A 273 -12.86 -13.64 16.39
CA ILE A 273 -14.25 -13.54 15.90
C ILE A 273 -15.00 -12.40 16.57
N ARG A 274 -14.82 -12.19 17.88
CA ARG A 274 -15.44 -11.06 18.61
C ARG A 274 -15.00 -9.71 18.06
N ASP A 275 -13.70 -9.53 17.82
CA ASP A 275 -13.18 -8.27 17.28
C ASP A 275 -13.68 -8.04 15.85
N TRP A 276 -13.63 -9.07 15.01
CA TRP A 276 -14.00 -8.95 13.61
C TRP A 276 -15.50 -8.75 13.43
N ASN A 277 -16.36 -9.36 14.26
CA ASN A 277 -17.78 -9.03 14.27
C ASN A 277 -18.05 -7.58 14.69
N THR A 278 -17.26 -7.04 15.64
CA THR A 278 -17.35 -5.62 16.02
C THR A 278 -16.97 -4.71 14.84
N ILE A 279 -15.92 -5.07 14.10
CA ILE A 279 -15.47 -4.34 12.91
C ILE A 279 -16.50 -4.42 11.77
N LEU A 280 -17.10 -5.59 11.55
CA LEU A 280 -18.14 -5.79 10.54
C LEU A 280 -19.37 -4.91 10.80
N ASN A 281 -19.73 -4.69 12.07
CA ASN A 281 -20.87 -3.84 12.45
C ASN A 281 -20.70 -2.35 12.08
N VAL A 282 -19.46 -1.91 11.77
CA VAL A 282 -19.20 -0.51 11.36
C VAL A 282 -18.83 -0.38 9.87
N ASN A 283 -19.20 -1.37 9.07
CA ASN A 283 -19.16 -1.42 7.60
C ASN A 283 -17.79 -1.65 6.93
N TYR A 284 -16.96 -2.53 7.51
CA TYR A 284 -15.74 -3.05 6.86
C TYR A 284 -15.95 -4.44 6.23
N ALA A 285 -17.17 -4.72 5.76
CA ALA A 285 -17.54 -5.99 5.13
C ALA A 285 -16.61 -6.43 3.97
N PRO A 286 -16.12 -5.53 3.08
CA PRO A 286 -15.24 -5.93 1.99
C PRO A 286 -13.90 -6.53 2.40
N ILE A 287 -13.50 -6.43 3.67
CA ILE A 287 -12.23 -6.95 4.19
C ILE A 287 -12.51 -8.10 5.16
N PHE A 288 -13.41 -7.88 6.13
CA PHE A 288 -13.54 -8.77 7.28
C PHE A 288 -14.54 -9.91 7.08
N LYS A 289 -15.41 -9.86 6.06
CA LYS A 289 -16.45 -10.89 5.88
C LYS A 289 -15.80 -12.22 5.52
N ASP A 290 -15.10 -12.27 4.40
CA ASP A 290 -14.47 -13.50 3.90
C ASP A 290 -13.36 -13.95 4.86
N ALA A 291 -12.59 -13.02 5.44
CA ALA A 291 -11.61 -13.35 6.47
C ALA A 291 -12.26 -14.07 7.67
N ARG A 292 -13.37 -13.54 8.22
CA ARG A 292 -14.08 -14.17 9.34
C ARG A 292 -14.60 -15.55 8.96
N GLU A 293 -15.24 -15.67 7.81
CA GLU A 293 -15.78 -16.95 7.32
C GLU A 293 -14.68 -17.99 7.13
N LEU A 294 -13.48 -17.59 6.65
CA LEU A 294 -12.32 -18.48 6.57
C LEU A 294 -11.85 -18.93 7.95
N VAL A 295 -11.80 -18.03 8.94
CA VAL A 295 -11.41 -18.39 10.31
C VAL A 295 -12.45 -19.33 10.95
N GLU A 296 -13.74 -19.12 10.68
CA GLU A 296 -14.83 -20.03 11.10
C GLU A 296 -14.68 -21.41 10.44
N ALA A 297 -14.30 -21.48 9.16
CA ALA A 297 -14.04 -22.75 8.48
C ALA A 297 -12.85 -23.52 9.11
N LEU A 298 -11.78 -22.82 9.48
CA LEU A 298 -10.61 -23.42 10.15
C LEU A 298 -10.93 -23.91 11.57
N ALA A 299 -11.88 -23.28 12.26
CA ALA A 299 -12.33 -23.66 13.60
C ALA A 299 -13.12 -24.99 13.65
N THR A 300 -13.19 -25.73 12.54
CA THR A 300 -13.65 -27.12 12.54
C THR A 300 -12.76 -28.03 13.40
N ASP A 301 -11.50 -27.63 13.62
CA ASP A 301 -10.57 -28.28 14.54
C ASP A 301 -9.83 -27.24 15.41
N ASP A 302 -10.14 -27.24 16.71
CA ASP A 302 -9.53 -26.36 17.72
C ASP A 302 -8.01 -26.50 17.81
N SER A 303 -7.46 -27.67 17.47
CA SER A 303 -6.02 -27.93 17.51
C SER A 303 -5.27 -27.27 16.34
N LEU A 304 -5.96 -26.97 15.24
CA LEU A 304 -5.37 -26.43 14.00
C LEU A 304 -5.56 -24.92 13.87
N VAL A 305 -6.74 -24.41 14.24
CA VAL A 305 -7.07 -22.98 14.09
C VAL A 305 -6.10 -22.09 14.88
N LYS A 306 -5.71 -22.51 16.09
CA LYS A 306 -4.87 -21.71 16.98
C LYS A 306 -3.44 -21.52 16.46
N PRO A 307 -2.69 -22.56 16.04
CA PRO A 307 -1.39 -22.39 15.38
C PRO A 307 -1.47 -21.52 14.13
N ILE A 308 -2.46 -21.73 13.26
CA ILE A 308 -2.62 -20.98 12.01
C ILE A 308 -2.85 -19.50 12.30
N LEU A 309 -3.80 -19.17 13.18
CA LEU A 309 -4.10 -17.80 13.59
C LEU A 309 -2.90 -17.11 14.24
N THR A 310 -2.11 -17.86 15.03
CA THR A 310 -0.92 -17.31 15.68
C THR A 310 0.12 -16.90 14.64
N ILE A 311 0.44 -17.77 13.67
CA ILE A 311 1.43 -17.48 12.62
C ILE A 311 1.05 -16.26 11.78
N VAL A 312 -0.20 -16.19 11.31
CA VAL A 312 -0.65 -15.08 10.46
C VAL A 312 -0.80 -13.77 11.24
N CYS A 313 -1.21 -13.83 12.51
CA CYS A 313 -1.27 -12.65 13.37
C CYS A 313 0.12 -12.15 13.76
N GLU A 314 1.10 -13.05 13.97
CA GLU A 314 2.51 -12.68 14.19
C GLU A 314 3.10 -12.03 12.93
N ALA A 315 2.83 -12.58 11.75
CA ALA A 315 3.26 -11.98 10.48
C ALA A 315 2.70 -10.56 10.32
N ALA A 316 1.40 -10.38 10.55
CA ALA A 316 0.75 -9.07 10.53
C ALA A 316 1.34 -8.13 11.60
N LYS A 317 1.60 -8.64 12.81
CA LYS A 317 2.19 -7.85 13.89
C LYS A 317 3.60 -7.40 13.57
N ASN A 318 4.46 -8.29 13.08
CA ASN A 318 5.83 -7.95 12.69
C ASN A 318 5.82 -6.89 11.59
N LEU A 319 4.93 -7.03 10.60
CA LEU A 319 4.74 -6.03 9.56
C LEU A 319 4.35 -4.66 10.13
N VAL A 320 3.37 -4.62 11.04
CA VAL A 320 2.93 -3.39 11.71
C VAL A 320 4.05 -2.79 12.56
N ASP A 321 4.78 -3.61 13.30
CA ASP A 321 5.84 -3.19 14.21
C ASP A 321 7.05 -2.61 13.47
N THR A 322 7.25 -2.95 12.19
CA THR A 322 8.28 -2.29 11.36
C THR A 322 8.09 -0.77 11.27
N GLY A 323 6.87 -0.27 11.47
CA GLY A 323 6.55 1.15 11.34
C GLY A 323 6.77 1.71 9.93
N LEU A 324 6.93 0.84 8.92
CA LEU A 324 7.15 1.22 7.52
C LEU A 324 5.87 1.77 6.90
N ALA A 325 5.96 2.96 6.32
CA ALA A 325 4.86 3.73 5.75
C ALA A 325 3.64 3.78 6.69
N GLN A 326 2.47 4.19 6.16
CA GLN A 326 1.23 3.93 6.89
C GLN A 326 0.87 2.46 6.72
N ILE A 327 0.37 1.82 7.79
CA ILE A 327 0.00 0.39 7.84
C ILE A 327 -0.78 -0.04 6.59
N HIS A 328 -1.68 0.82 6.08
CA HIS A 328 -2.47 0.53 4.89
C HIS A 328 -1.74 0.70 3.55
N GLU A 329 -0.80 1.65 3.44
CA GLU A 329 0.06 1.79 2.26
C GLU A 329 0.99 0.56 2.17
N LEU A 330 1.55 0.15 3.31
CA LEU A 330 2.41 -1.03 3.44
C LEU A 330 1.64 -2.32 3.15
N ALA A 331 0.49 -2.51 3.78
CA ALA A 331 -0.44 -3.59 3.48
C ALA A 331 -0.66 -3.66 1.97
N GLY A 332 -1.20 -2.60 1.36
CA GLY A 332 -1.52 -2.60 -0.07
C GLY A 332 -0.32 -2.95 -0.96
N MET A 333 0.88 -2.44 -0.65
CA MET A 333 2.10 -2.75 -1.40
C MET A 333 2.58 -4.20 -1.21
N VAL A 334 2.60 -4.70 0.03
CA VAL A 334 3.01 -6.08 0.35
C VAL A 334 2.01 -7.06 -0.25
N PHE A 335 0.72 -6.83 -0.06
CA PHE A 335 -0.36 -7.63 -0.64
C PHE A 335 -0.28 -7.66 -2.15
N GLN A 336 -0.10 -6.51 -2.81
CA GLN A 336 0.11 -6.48 -4.26
C GLN A 336 1.33 -7.29 -4.69
N LYS A 337 2.46 -7.16 -3.99
CA LYS A 337 3.70 -7.86 -4.35
C LYS A 337 3.56 -9.38 -4.20
N LEU A 338 2.94 -9.86 -3.12
CA LEU A 338 2.65 -11.27 -2.89
C LEU A 338 1.69 -11.83 -3.95
N ILE A 339 0.66 -11.09 -4.31
CA ILE A 339 -0.30 -11.45 -5.36
C ILE A 339 0.36 -11.49 -6.76
N THR A 340 1.30 -10.58 -7.03
CA THR A 340 1.94 -10.42 -8.35
C THR A 340 3.08 -11.42 -8.57
N ASP A 341 3.60 -12.05 -7.52
CA ASP A 341 4.59 -13.11 -7.69
C ASP A 341 3.94 -14.30 -8.42
N ARG A 342 4.57 -14.71 -9.54
CA ARG A 342 4.10 -15.76 -10.45
C ARG A 342 3.95 -17.13 -9.77
N ARG A 343 4.52 -17.30 -8.57
CA ARG A 343 4.33 -18.48 -7.72
C ARG A 343 2.93 -18.51 -7.09
N TYR A 344 2.27 -17.37 -6.93
CA TYR A 344 1.00 -17.23 -6.25
C TYR A 344 -0.20 -17.25 -7.17
N ILE A 345 -0.15 -16.69 -8.38
CA ILE A 345 -1.26 -16.78 -9.33
C ILE A 345 -0.73 -16.81 -10.77
N LYS A 346 -1.07 -17.85 -11.55
CA LYS A 346 -0.76 -17.99 -12.99
C LYS A 346 -1.53 -16.99 -13.87
N ALA A 347 -1.64 -15.73 -13.48
CA ALA A 347 -2.20 -14.66 -14.30
C ALA A 347 -1.12 -13.61 -14.61
N ASN A 348 -1.24 -12.96 -15.77
CA ASN A 348 -0.34 -11.90 -16.22
C ASN A 348 -0.62 -10.61 -15.43
N TYR A 349 -0.35 -10.59 -14.12
CA TYR A 349 -0.60 -9.42 -13.28
C TYR A 349 0.36 -8.26 -13.60
N THR A 350 -0.18 -7.05 -13.51
CA THR A 350 0.55 -5.81 -13.78
C THR A 350 1.55 -5.54 -12.66
N LEU A 351 2.83 -5.35 -13.00
CA LEU A 351 3.85 -4.96 -12.02
C LEU A 351 3.49 -3.61 -11.38
N PRO A 352 3.72 -3.40 -10.06
CA PRO A 352 3.45 -2.13 -9.40
C PRO A 352 4.12 -0.93 -10.08
N THR A 353 5.34 -1.12 -10.61
CA THR A 353 6.06 -0.11 -11.39
C THR A 353 5.35 0.24 -12.69
N SER A 354 4.81 -0.75 -13.40
CA SER A 354 3.99 -0.55 -14.59
C SER A 354 2.70 0.18 -14.27
N ALA A 355 1.99 -0.20 -13.20
CA ALA A 355 0.78 0.48 -12.75
C ALA A 355 1.06 1.95 -12.41
N THR A 356 2.14 2.22 -11.69
CA THR A 356 2.57 3.58 -11.34
C THR A 356 2.88 4.42 -12.59
N LEU A 357 3.63 3.87 -13.54
CA LEU A 357 3.95 4.55 -14.80
C LEU A 357 2.68 4.86 -15.61
N LEU A 358 1.82 3.88 -15.83
CA LEU A 358 0.57 4.06 -16.57
C LEU A 358 -0.33 5.08 -15.89
N SER A 359 -0.42 5.06 -14.57
CA SER A 359 -1.21 6.02 -13.78
C SER A 359 -0.69 7.44 -13.96
N ALA A 360 0.62 7.65 -13.97
CA ALA A 360 1.22 8.96 -14.21
C ALA A 360 0.99 9.46 -15.64
N LEU A 361 0.98 8.55 -16.64
CA LEU A 361 0.71 8.89 -18.04
C LEU A 361 -0.76 9.23 -18.29
N VAL A 362 -1.69 8.48 -17.70
CA VAL A 362 -3.14 8.68 -17.87
C VAL A 362 -3.65 9.85 -17.04
N LEU A 363 -3.09 10.07 -15.84
CA LEU A 363 -3.46 11.16 -14.94
C LEU A 363 -2.23 12.07 -14.66
N PRO A 364 -1.78 12.87 -15.64
CA PRO A 364 -0.63 13.75 -15.48
C PRO A 364 -0.92 14.93 -14.54
N LYS A 365 -2.18 15.40 -14.51
CA LYS A 365 -2.69 16.45 -13.61
C LYS A 365 -4.12 16.16 -13.20
N LEU A 366 -4.56 16.71 -12.08
CA LEU A 366 -5.97 16.60 -11.67
C LEU A 366 -6.84 17.48 -12.60
N PRO A 367 -7.97 16.96 -13.12
CA PRO A 367 -8.93 17.78 -13.85
C PRO A 367 -9.47 18.93 -13.00
N GLU A 368 -9.71 20.09 -13.62
CA GLU A 368 -10.31 21.24 -12.94
C GLU A 368 -11.80 20.98 -12.66
N GLY A 369 -12.27 21.39 -11.48
CA GLY A 369 -13.70 21.47 -11.15
C GLY A 369 -14.40 20.15 -10.81
N LYS A 370 -13.84 18.97 -11.12
CA LYS A 370 -14.40 17.68 -10.68
C LYS A 370 -13.36 16.57 -10.52
N LEU A 371 -13.62 15.65 -9.60
CA LEU A 371 -12.87 14.40 -9.50
C LEU A 371 -13.15 13.52 -10.73
N PRO A 372 -12.13 12.88 -11.33
CA PRO A 372 -12.31 12.00 -12.47
C PRO A 372 -13.07 10.73 -12.09
N LYS A 373 -13.74 10.13 -13.07
CA LYS A 373 -14.26 8.76 -12.95
C LYS A 373 -13.22 7.81 -13.54
N ILE A 374 -12.92 6.74 -12.82
CA ILE A 374 -11.90 5.74 -13.14
C ILE A 374 -12.61 4.38 -13.15
N ALA A 375 -12.36 3.58 -14.18
CA ALA A 375 -12.93 2.25 -14.31
C ALA A 375 -11.89 1.25 -14.82
N ASP A 376 -11.94 0.03 -14.32
CA ASP A 376 -11.19 -1.12 -14.83
C ASP A 376 -12.10 -2.34 -14.87
N PHE A 377 -12.48 -2.79 -16.07
CA PHE A 377 -13.42 -3.90 -16.28
C PHE A 377 -12.73 -5.27 -16.31
N ALA A 378 -11.42 -5.33 -16.08
CA ALA A 378 -10.71 -6.56 -15.79
C ALA A 378 -9.74 -6.28 -14.66
N CYS A 379 -10.29 -5.81 -13.53
CA CYS A 379 -9.50 -5.19 -12.48
C CYS A 379 -8.51 -6.14 -11.82
N GLY A 380 -8.71 -7.45 -11.94
CA GLY A 380 -7.88 -8.45 -11.29
C GLY A 380 -7.81 -8.13 -9.80
N THR A 381 -6.59 -8.02 -9.30
CA THR A 381 -6.30 -7.69 -7.89
C THR A 381 -6.18 -6.20 -7.62
N GLY A 382 -6.53 -5.36 -8.58
CA GLY A 382 -6.73 -3.92 -8.38
C GLY A 382 -5.47 -3.08 -8.55
N ALA A 383 -4.36 -3.63 -9.07
CA ALA A 383 -3.09 -2.90 -9.22
C ALA A 383 -3.22 -1.58 -10.01
N LEU A 384 -3.94 -1.59 -11.14
CA LEU A 384 -4.17 -0.39 -11.95
C LEU A 384 -5.08 0.62 -11.24
N LEU A 385 -6.21 0.15 -10.69
CA LEU A 385 -7.14 1.01 -9.95
C LEU A 385 -6.46 1.67 -8.75
N SER A 386 -5.70 0.90 -7.97
CA SER A 386 -4.92 1.41 -6.85
C SER A 386 -3.84 2.39 -7.32
N GLY A 387 -3.12 2.09 -8.39
CA GLY A 387 -2.11 3.00 -8.94
C GLY A 387 -2.69 4.36 -9.33
N VAL A 388 -3.81 4.37 -10.04
CA VAL A 388 -4.47 5.62 -10.45
C VAL A 388 -5.04 6.34 -9.24
N TYR A 389 -5.58 5.60 -8.26
CA TYR A 389 -6.11 6.21 -7.05
C TYR A 389 -5.02 6.87 -6.19
N GLN A 390 -3.88 6.21 -6.01
CA GLN A 390 -2.71 6.79 -5.33
C GLN A 390 -2.19 8.03 -6.07
N ARG A 391 -2.10 7.99 -7.41
CA ARG A 391 -1.73 9.15 -8.22
C ARG A 391 -2.71 10.31 -8.02
N LEU A 392 -4.01 10.03 -7.96
CA LEU A 392 -5.05 11.02 -7.74
C LEU A 392 -4.95 11.67 -6.36
N LEU A 393 -4.77 10.88 -5.30
CA LEU A 393 -4.59 11.39 -3.93
C LEU A 393 -3.39 12.33 -3.86
N MET A 394 -2.26 11.90 -4.40
CA MET A 394 -1.05 12.72 -4.43
C MET A 394 -1.26 14.03 -5.20
N LEU A 395 -1.91 14.00 -6.38
CA LEU A 395 -2.23 15.22 -7.13
C LEU A 395 -3.22 16.12 -6.40
N TYR A 396 -4.14 15.55 -5.62
CA TYR A 396 -5.10 16.29 -4.82
C TYR A 396 -4.43 17.03 -3.66
N GLU A 397 -3.54 16.35 -2.92
CA GLU A 397 -2.75 16.96 -1.84
C GLU A 397 -1.84 18.09 -2.38
N GLN A 398 -1.24 17.90 -3.56
CA GLN A 398 -0.37 18.89 -4.21
C GLN A 398 -1.06 20.20 -4.61
N GLN A 399 -2.39 20.24 -4.63
CA GLN A 399 -3.13 21.49 -4.84
C GLN A 399 -3.10 22.43 -3.61
N GLY A 400 -2.49 22.00 -2.51
CA GLY A 400 -2.28 22.80 -1.30
C GLY A 400 -3.35 22.54 -0.24
N GLU A 401 -2.96 22.45 1.04
CA GLU A 401 -3.81 22.36 2.25
C GLU A 401 -5.01 21.39 2.13
N LYS A 402 -4.87 20.35 1.30
CA LYS A 402 -5.87 19.34 1.01
C LYS A 402 -5.42 18.00 1.55
N ASN A 403 -6.36 17.19 2.02
CA ASN A 403 -6.07 15.86 2.53
C ASN A 403 -6.73 14.80 1.61
N GLY A 404 -5.99 13.76 1.24
CA GLY A 404 -6.55 12.64 0.48
C GLY A 404 -7.78 11.99 1.15
N ARG A 405 -7.87 12.05 2.48
CA ARG A 405 -9.03 11.59 3.27
C ARG A 405 -10.32 12.30 2.88
N ASP A 406 -10.26 13.57 2.49
CA ASP A 406 -11.43 14.41 2.17
C ASP A 406 -12.22 13.86 0.98
N ILE A 407 -11.53 13.17 0.07
CA ILE A 407 -12.11 12.64 -1.17
C ILE A 407 -12.25 11.12 -1.16
N HIS A 408 -11.75 10.42 -0.14
CA HIS A 408 -11.71 8.96 -0.12
C HIS A 408 -13.10 8.33 -0.29
N ARG A 409 -14.06 8.74 0.53
CA ARG A 409 -15.45 8.22 0.45
C ARG A 409 -16.06 8.43 -0.93
N GLN A 410 -15.98 9.66 -1.46
CA GLN A 410 -16.52 9.97 -2.79
C GLN A 410 -15.83 9.14 -3.87
N MET A 411 -14.50 8.99 -3.78
CA MET A 411 -13.75 8.20 -4.75
C MET A 411 -14.22 6.75 -4.78
N LEU A 412 -14.35 6.10 -3.62
CA LEU A 412 -14.72 4.68 -3.55
C LEU A 412 -16.20 4.40 -3.83
N GLU A 413 -17.10 5.31 -3.43
CA GLU A 413 -18.54 5.10 -3.58
C GLU A 413 -19.08 5.54 -4.95
N GLU A 414 -18.42 6.49 -5.62
CA GLU A 414 -19.00 7.17 -6.79
C GLU A 414 -18.09 7.20 -8.02
N ASN A 415 -16.77 7.30 -7.84
CA ASN A 415 -15.84 7.64 -8.93
C ASN A 415 -14.95 6.49 -9.39
N ILE A 416 -14.62 5.54 -8.52
CA ILE A 416 -13.83 4.34 -8.86
C ILE A 416 -14.79 3.18 -9.04
N GLY A 417 -14.79 2.58 -10.23
CA GLY A 417 -15.49 1.34 -10.53
C GLY A 417 -14.52 0.26 -10.97
N GLY A 418 -14.86 -0.98 -10.69
CA GLY A 418 -14.07 -2.13 -11.11
C GLY A 418 -14.98 -3.32 -11.37
N ALA A 419 -14.60 -4.17 -12.30
CA ALA A 419 -15.24 -5.46 -12.48
C ALA A 419 -14.21 -6.54 -12.80
N ASP A 420 -14.46 -7.73 -12.29
CA ASP A 420 -13.74 -8.94 -12.68
C ASP A 420 -14.69 -10.14 -12.64
N VAL A 421 -14.38 -11.18 -13.41
CA VAL A 421 -15.15 -12.43 -13.40
C VAL A 421 -14.82 -13.30 -12.18
N MET A 422 -13.66 -13.06 -11.56
CA MET A 422 -13.20 -13.80 -10.40
C MET A 422 -13.63 -13.10 -9.09
N PRO A 423 -14.48 -13.73 -8.24
CA PRO A 423 -14.93 -13.12 -6.99
C PRO A 423 -13.79 -12.69 -6.06
N ASN A 424 -12.78 -13.53 -5.87
CA ASN A 424 -11.64 -13.21 -5.02
C ASN A 424 -10.83 -11.99 -5.54
N ALA A 425 -10.75 -11.81 -6.85
CA ALA A 425 -10.07 -10.67 -7.46
C ALA A 425 -10.81 -9.36 -7.12
N THR A 426 -12.13 -9.38 -7.23
CA THR A 426 -12.98 -8.24 -6.83
C THR A 426 -12.93 -7.96 -5.33
N HIS A 427 -12.89 -9.00 -4.48
CA HIS A 427 -12.72 -8.86 -3.04
C HIS A 427 -11.40 -8.15 -2.71
N LEU A 428 -10.27 -8.67 -3.22
CA LEU A 428 -8.95 -8.10 -2.98
C LEU A 428 -8.85 -6.66 -3.51
N THR A 429 -9.43 -6.38 -4.67
CA THR A 429 -9.48 -5.01 -5.21
C THR A 429 -10.26 -4.07 -4.29
N ALA A 430 -11.43 -4.50 -3.79
CA ALA A 430 -12.24 -3.71 -2.89
C ALA A 430 -11.53 -3.45 -1.56
N ALA A 431 -10.93 -4.49 -0.97
CA ALA A 431 -10.13 -4.42 0.25
C ALA A 431 -8.94 -3.47 0.08
N LEU A 432 -8.17 -3.64 -1.00
CA LEU A 432 -7.03 -2.78 -1.35
C LEU A 432 -7.42 -1.32 -1.51
N LEU A 433 -8.54 -1.01 -2.18
CA LEU A 433 -8.98 0.37 -2.33
C LEU A 433 -9.47 0.97 -1.00
N ALA A 434 -10.29 0.21 -0.26
CA ALA A 434 -10.79 0.60 1.07
C ALA A 434 -9.66 0.84 2.08
N SER A 435 -8.57 0.09 1.94
CA SER A 435 -7.41 0.21 2.81
C SER A 435 -6.80 1.61 2.81
N THR A 436 -6.78 2.26 1.64
CA THR A 436 -5.98 3.46 1.40
C THR A 436 -6.30 4.60 2.38
N ASN A 437 -7.51 4.66 2.95
CA ASN A 437 -7.79 5.46 4.14
C ASN A 437 -8.75 4.69 5.05
N ALA A 438 -8.26 3.61 5.67
CA ALA A 438 -9.06 2.68 6.47
C ALA A 438 -9.85 3.33 7.62
N ASP A 439 -9.49 4.53 8.06
CA ASP A 439 -10.22 5.28 9.10
C ASP A 439 -11.46 6.02 8.57
N VAL A 440 -11.66 6.07 7.26
CA VAL A 440 -12.83 6.68 6.62
C VAL A 440 -13.89 5.61 6.38
N LYS A 441 -15.02 5.72 7.08
CA LYS A 441 -16.18 4.83 6.85
C LYS A 441 -16.67 4.95 5.42
N ILE A 442 -16.77 3.85 4.68
CA ILE A 442 -17.40 3.80 3.36
C ILE A 442 -18.73 3.05 3.46
N GLY A 443 -19.73 3.45 2.68
CA GLY A 443 -21.05 2.85 2.62
C GLY A 443 -21.14 1.68 1.64
N ARG A 444 -20.42 1.78 0.52
CA ARG A 444 -20.43 0.82 -0.59
C ARG A 444 -19.14 0.92 -1.42
N THR A 445 -18.87 -0.11 -2.21
CA THR A 445 -17.87 -0.05 -3.28
C THR A 445 -18.58 -0.23 -4.63
N ARG A 446 -17.91 0.15 -5.72
CA ARG A 446 -18.38 -0.15 -7.09
C ARG A 446 -17.48 -1.20 -7.75
N ILE A 447 -16.96 -2.12 -6.96
CA ILE A 447 -16.18 -3.26 -7.41
C ILE A 447 -17.13 -4.45 -7.48
N LEU A 448 -17.33 -5.00 -8.68
CA LEU A 448 -18.40 -5.95 -8.97
C LEU A 448 -17.84 -7.24 -9.55
N THR A 449 -18.32 -8.37 -9.05
CA THR A 449 -18.11 -9.66 -9.72
C THR A 449 -19.05 -9.74 -10.92
N ALA A 450 -18.47 -9.76 -12.12
CA ALA A 450 -19.25 -9.91 -13.35
C ALA A 450 -19.63 -11.39 -13.55
N PRO A 451 -20.92 -11.71 -13.79
CA PRO A 451 -21.34 -13.09 -14.03
C PRO A 451 -20.69 -13.61 -15.31
N TYR A 452 -20.17 -14.84 -15.29
CA TYR A 452 -19.59 -15.46 -16.47
C TYR A 452 -20.09 -16.90 -16.65
N GLY A 453 -20.18 -17.35 -17.89
CA GLY A 453 -20.61 -18.70 -18.23
C GLY A 453 -22.13 -18.88 -18.19
N LYS A 454 -22.55 -20.15 -18.20
CA LYS A 454 -23.98 -20.52 -18.24
C LYS A 454 -24.65 -20.13 -16.93
N GLN A 455 -25.66 -19.26 -17.00
CA GLN A 455 -26.46 -18.89 -15.84
C GLN A 455 -27.53 -19.96 -15.57
N GLU A 456 -27.80 -20.25 -14.30
CA GLU A 456 -28.93 -21.13 -13.92
C GLU A 456 -30.26 -20.47 -14.28
N GLU A 457 -31.25 -21.28 -14.65
CA GLU A 457 -32.56 -20.82 -15.12
C GLU A 457 -33.27 -19.96 -14.06
N SER A 458 -33.30 -18.64 -14.27
CA SER A 458 -34.44 -17.86 -13.80
C SER A 458 -35.68 -18.32 -14.59
N GLN A 459 -36.86 -18.33 -13.96
CA GLN A 459 -38.11 -18.94 -14.43
C GLN A 459 -38.66 -18.47 -15.81
N GLN A 460 -37.87 -17.77 -16.62
CA GLN A 460 -38.15 -17.34 -17.99
C GLN A 460 -37.18 -17.99 -18.98
N LYS A 461 -37.48 -19.24 -19.37
CA LYS A 461 -37.33 -19.88 -20.71
C LYS A 461 -36.19 -19.49 -21.68
N ASN A 462 -35.02 -19.04 -21.23
CA ASN A 462 -33.79 -19.05 -22.02
C ASN A 462 -32.58 -19.10 -21.08
N THR A 463 -31.75 -20.13 -21.20
CA THR A 463 -30.41 -20.16 -20.59
C THR A 463 -29.58 -19.02 -21.15
N ALA A 464 -29.42 -17.96 -20.37
CA ALA A 464 -28.52 -16.86 -20.69
C ALA A 464 -27.07 -17.30 -20.44
N PHE A 465 -26.20 -17.09 -21.42
CA PHE A 465 -24.76 -17.18 -21.23
C PHE A 465 -24.26 -15.78 -20.90
N ALA A 466 -23.64 -15.64 -19.73
CA ALA A 466 -23.02 -14.39 -19.34
C ALA A 466 -21.58 -14.33 -19.87
N VAL A 467 -21.19 -13.18 -20.40
CA VAL A 467 -19.86 -12.97 -21.00
C VAL A 467 -18.89 -12.23 -20.08
N GLY A 468 -19.18 -12.19 -18.77
CA GLY A 468 -18.34 -11.54 -17.79
C GLY A 468 -18.40 -10.02 -17.92
N SER A 469 -17.28 -9.38 -17.62
CA SER A 469 -17.18 -7.92 -17.65
C SER A 469 -17.40 -7.29 -19.03
N LEU A 470 -17.41 -8.09 -20.11
CA LEU A 470 -17.75 -7.63 -21.46
C LEU A 470 -19.21 -7.16 -21.56
N GLU A 471 -20.09 -7.53 -20.63
CA GLU A 471 -21.47 -7.01 -20.56
C GLU A 471 -21.54 -5.55 -20.13
N LEU A 472 -20.45 -5.02 -19.58
CA LEU A 472 -20.34 -3.64 -19.10
C LEU A 472 -19.76 -2.69 -20.16
N LEU A 473 -19.34 -3.22 -21.32
CA LEU A 473 -18.84 -2.48 -22.49
C LEU A 473 -19.94 -2.34 -23.55
#